data_AF-A0A497U0Q7-F1
#
_entry.id   AF-A0A497U0Q7-F1
#
_cell.length_a   1.000
_cell.length_b   1.000
_cell.length_c   1.000
_cell.angle_alpha   90.00
_cell.angle_beta   90.00
_cell.angle_gamma   90.00
#
_symmetry.space_group_name_H-M   'P 1'
#
loop_
_entity.id
_entity.type
_entity.pdbx_description
1 polymer ?
#
loop_
_entity_poly.entity_id
_entity_poly.type
_entity_poly.pdbx_seq_one_letter_code
_entity_poly.pdbx_strand_id
1 'polypeptide(L)'
;MKRGYFNRFLKGFLLSMSITLSLGGLLLWLLSTQNLVTISAESLEGLQNLFSWSSRNMGMAIWPFTLVMLLFLLSLRTLRQRIAAEQSIDKIVQAAHLTDIWIGLFFGIGVIWTAIGMRSALLFALGDPESAARLGAFVILQRLVDGGILLALSTTIFGGIGGYLMRVIKAVAVGGELQRYYSRLAEQHNTAVQSSLDRIDSHLQQINHHQENRDEPLALTNLQR
;
A
#
# COMPACT_ATOMS: atom_id res chain seq x y z
N MET A 1 17.96 17.70 -18.15
CA MET A 1 18.10 18.63 -16.99
C MET A 1 18.56 17.85 -15.76
N LYS A 2 19.65 18.27 -15.13
CA LYS A 2 20.41 17.47 -14.14
C LYS A 2 19.61 17.22 -12.85
N ARG A 3 19.30 15.94 -12.57
CA ARG A 3 18.56 15.38 -11.41
C ARG A 3 19.06 15.87 -10.03
N GLY A 4 20.31 16.33 -9.95
CA GLY A 4 20.89 16.94 -8.75
C GLY A 4 20.38 18.36 -8.42
N TYR A 5 20.03 19.17 -9.42
CA TYR A 5 19.46 20.51 -9.19
C TYR A 5 18.03 20.42 -8.65
N PHE A 6 17.23 19.46 -9.12
CA PHE A 6 15.86 19.26 -8.65
C PHE A 6 15.81 18.84 -7.18
N ASN A 7 16.71 17.96 -6.72
CA ASN A 7 16.78 17.59 -5.31
C ASN A 7 17.30 18.71 -4.40
N ARG A 8 18.21 19.57 -4.87
CA ARG A 8 18.65 20.75 -4.11
C ARG A 8 17.56 21.82 -4.06
N PHE A 9 16.83 22.01 -5.17
CA PHE A 9 15.67 22.89 -5.24
C PHE A 9 14.54 22.40 -4.32
N LEU A 10 14.21 21.10 -4.34
CA LEU A 10 13.16 20.52 -3.50
C LEU A 10 13.54 20.57 -2.01
N LYS A 11 14.81 20.33 -1.66
CA LYS A 11 15.30 20.51 -0.29
C LYS A 11 15.24 21.98 0.14
N GLY A 12 15.66 22.91 -0.73
CA GLY A 12 15.57 24.35 -0.48
C GLY A 12 14.12 24.82 -0.30
N PHE A 13 13.22 24.33 -1.15
CA PHE A 13 11.79 24.63 -1.11
C PHE A 13 11.11 24.08 0.15
N LEU A 14 11.44 22.85 0.56
CA LEU A 14 10.92 22.27 1.81
C LEU A 14 11.46 22.98 3.04
N LEU A 15 12.72 23.42 3.02
CA LEU A 15 13.33 24.19 4.10
C LEU A 15 12.69 25.58 4.19
N SER A 16 12.50 26.28 3.07
CA SER A 16 11.82 27.57 3.05
C SER A 16 10.35 27.46 3.44
N MET A 17 9.65 26.41 3.01
CA MET A 17 8.26 26.16 3.39
C MET A 17 8.12 25.93 4.90
N SER A 18 9.06 25.19 5.51
CA SER A 18 9.06 24.95 6.95
C SER A 18 9.38 26.21 7.75
N ILE A 19 10.32 27.03 7.26
CA ILE A 19 10.67 28.32 7.88
C ILE A 19 9.50 29.31 7.77
N THR A 20 8.87 29.42 6.60
CA THR A 20 7.72 30.31 6.40
C THR A 20 6.50 29.85 7.19
N LEU A 21 6.25 28.54 7.31
CA LEU A 21 5.18 28.00 8.17
C LEU A 21 5.44 28.28 9.65
N SER A 22 6.69 28.14 10.09
CA SER A 22 7.06 28.40 11.50
C SER A 22 7.00 29.89 11.82
N LEU A 23 7.50 30.75 10.92
CA LEU A 23 7.48 32.20 11.08
C LEU A 23 6.06 32.77 10.94
N GLY A 24 5.25 32.24 10.02
CA GLY A 24 3.83 32.56 9.90
C GLY A 24 3.03 32.10 11.12
N GLY A 25 3.33 30.91 11.65
CA GLY A 25 2.75 30.43 12.91
C GLY A 25 3.13 31.29 14.11
N LEU A 26 4.39 31.74 14.20
CA LEU A 26 4.87 32.64 15.23
C LEU A 26 4.23 34.03 15.11
N LEU A 27 4.08 34.55 13.89
CA LEU A 27 3.43 35.83 13.62
C LEU A 27 1.93 35.78 13.96
N LEU A 28 1.24 34.69 13.60
CA LEU A 28 -0.16 34.46 13.98
C LEU A 28 -0.33 34.30 15.49
N TRP A 29 0.62 33.66 16.16
CA TRP A 29 0.63 33.55 17.63
C TRP A 29 0.85 34.93 18.30
N LEU A 30 1.76 35.75 17.76
CA LEU A 30 1.98 37.13 18.21
C LEU A 30 0.77 38.05 17.93
N LEU A 31 0.08 37.87 16.79
CA LEU A 31 -1.15 38.60 16.45
C LEU A 31 -2.35 38.17 17.32
N SER A 32 -2.41 36.90 17.69
CA SER A 32 -3.41 36.33 18.61
C SER A 32 -3.21 36.86 20.05
N THR A 33 -1.97 36.92 20.54
CA THR A 33 -1.67 37.48 21.87
C THR A 33 -1.97 38.98 21.99
N GLN A 34 -1.98 39.71 20.87
CA GLN A 34 -2.35 41.13 20.79
C GLN A 34 -3.86 41.36 20.53
N ASN A 35 -4.68 40.31 20.55
CA ASN A 35 -6.14 40.34 20.42
C ASN A 35 -6.67 40.99 19.11
N LEU A 36 -5.83 41.03 18.06
CA LEU A 36 -6.16 41.61 16.74
C LEU A 36 -6.70 40.57 15.75
N VAL A 37 -6.48 39.26 16.00
CA VAL A 37 -6.96 38.14 15.17
C VAL A 37 -7.45 37.01 16.08
N THR A 38 -8.77 36.80 16.15
CA THR A 38 -9.36 35.56 16.70
C THR A 38 -9.13 34.43 15.71
N ILE A 39 -8.17 33.55 15.99
CA ILE A 39 -8.01 32.29 15.27
C ILE A 39 -9.24 31.43 15.61
N SER A 40 -10.23 31.39 14.71
CA SER A 40 -11.43 30.59 14.89
C SER A 40 -11.05 29.13 15.14
N ALA A 41 -11.46 28.61 16.31
CA ALA A 41 -11.23 27.26 16.78
C ALA A 41 -11.95 26.15 15.96
N GLU A 42 -12.56 26.48 14.82
CA GLU A 42 -13.34 25.53 14.00
C GLU A 42 -12.48 24.39 13.42
N SER A 43 -11.21 24.65 13.09
CA SER A 43 -10.32 23.61 12.56
C SER A 43 -9.83 22.62 13.63
N LEU A 44 -9.74 23.05 14.90
CA LEU A 44 -9.44 22.17 16.03
C LEU A 44 -10.67 21.37 16.45
N GLU A 45 -11.86 21.97 16.40
CA GLU A 45 -13.13 21.28 16.69
C GLU A 45 -13.40 20.16 15.67
N GLY A 46 -13.16 20.37 14.39
CA GLY A 46 -13.34 19.33 13.37
C GLY A 46 -12.49 18.08 13.61
N LEU A 47 -11.23 18.25 14.00
CA LEU A 47 -10.30 17.15 14.26
C LEU A 47 -10.63 16.43 15.58
N GLN A 48 -11.05 17.18 16.60
CA GLN A 48 -11.58 16.61 17.86
C GLN A 48 -12.90 15.86 17.65
N ASN A 49 -13.77 16.37 16.77
CA ASN A 49 -15.03 15.72 16.41
C ASN A 49 -14.81 14.42 15.65
N LEU A 50 -13.86 14.38 14.71
CA LEU A 50 -13.48 13.13 14.02
C LEU A 50 -12.84 12.11 14.97
N PHE A 51 -11.98 12.56 15.89
CA PHE A 51 -11.35 11.68 16.87
C PHE A 51 -12.37 11.14 17.88
N SER A 52 -13.28 11.98 18.37
CA SER A 52 -14.35 11.56 19.29
C SER A 52 -15.41 10.68 18.59
N TRP A 53 -15.72 10.94 17.32
CA TRP A 53 -16.55 10.06 16.51
C TRP A 53 -15.86 8.72 16.30
N SER A 54 -14.58 8.70 15.91
CA SER A 54 -13.82 7.46 15.70
C SER A 54 -13.72 6.66 16.99
N SER A 55 -13.40 7.28 18.12
CA SER A 55 -13.31 6.60 19.42
C SER A 55 -14.64 5.99 19.87
N ARG A 56 -15.76 6.70 19.65
CA ARG A 56 -17.10 6.16 19.90
C ARG A 56 -17.50 5.03 18.96
N ASN A 57 -17.11 5.10 17.68
CA ASN A 57 -17.56 4.17 16.65
C ASN A 57 -16.65 2.96 16.44
N MET A 58 -15.38 3.03 16.83
CA MET A 58 -14.40 1.95 16.61
C MET A 58 -13.88 1.36 17.93
N GLY A 59 -14.07 2.07 19.05
CA GLY A 59 -13.57 1.67 20.36
C GLY A 59 -12.09 1.31 20.32
N MET A 60 -11.76 0.11 20.78
CA MET A 60 -10.38 -0.38 20.86
C MET A 60 -9.77 -0.78 19.50
N ALA A 61 -10.57 -0.87 18.42
CA ALA A 61 -10.08 -1.22 17.08
C ALA A 61 -9.16 -0.15 16.49
N ILE A 62 -9.20 1.09 17.01
CA ILE A 62 -8.36 2.19 16.53
C ILE A 62 -6.90 1.81 16.60
N TRP A 63 -6.46 1.18 17.69
CA TRP A 63 -5.06 0.82 17.90
C TRP A 63 -4.49 -0.07 16.79
N PRO A 64 -5.08 -1.25 16.47
CA PRO A 64 -4.58 -2.08 15.38
C PRO A 64 -4.69 -1.39 14.02
N PHE A 65 -5.74 -0.60 13.75
CA PHE A 65 -5.85 0.16 12.50
C PHE A 65 -4.73 1.21 12.36
N THR A 66 -4.46 1.99 13.40
CA THR A 66 -3.39 3.00 13.41
C THR A 66 -2.02 2.35 13.24
N LEU A 67 -1.76 1.24 13.92
CA LEU A 67 -0.51 0.49 13.80
C LEU A 67 -0.29 0.02 12.37
N VAL A 68 -1.28 -0.63 11.76
CA VAL A 68 -1.18 -1.14 10.38
C VAL A 68 -1.08 0.01 9.38
N MET A 69 -1.81 1.10 9.59
CA MET A 69 -1.70 2.30 8.74
C MET A 69 -0.28 2.87 8.78
N LEU A 70 0.34 2.95 9.95
CA LEU A 70 1.72 3.43 10.10
C LEU A 70 2.71 2.48 9.39
N LEU A 71 2.57 1.17 9.58
CA LEU A 71 3.42 0.17 8.94
C LEU A 71 3.27 0.17 7.41
N PHE A 72 2.05 0.37 6.91
CA PHE A 72 1.79 0.58 5.48
C PHE A 72 2.50 1.82 4.94
N LEU A 73 2.44 2.96 5.64
CA LEU A 73 3.12 4.19 5.20
C LEU A 73 4.64 4.01 5.19
N LEU A 74 5.20 3.31 6.18
CA LEU A 74 6.62 2.97 6.21
C LEU A 74 7.00 2.00 5.08
N SER A 75 6.19 0.97 4.81
CA SER A 75 6.45 0.01 3.74
C SER A 75 6.35 0.67 2.36
N LEU A 76 5.39 1.57 2.17
CA LEU A 76 5.20 2.33 0.92
C LEU A 76 6.36 3.29 0.67
N ARG A 77 6.83 4.01 1.71
CA ARG A 77 8.04 4.84 1.63
C ARG A 77 9.27 4.00 1.26
N THR A 78 9.41 2.84 1.91
CA THR A 78 10.52 1.90 1.64
C THR A 78 10.47 1.39 0.20
N LEU A 79 9.29 0.99 -0.29
CA LEU A 79 9.10 0.54 -1.67
C LEU A 79 9.50 1.62 -2.67
N ARG A 80 9.02 2.86 -2.47
CA ARG A 80 9.36 4.00 -3.33
C ARG A 80 10.86 4.28 -3.32
N GLN A 81 11.51 4.22 -2.15
CA GLN A 81 12.97 4.39 -2.05
C GLN A 81 13.74 3.28 -2.78
N ARG A 82 13.29 2.02 -2.67
CA ARG A 82 13.94 0.88 -3.35
C ARG A 82 13.83 0.96 -4.87
N ILE A 83 12.68 1.40 -5.38
CA ILE A 83 12.48 1.63 -6.81
C ILE A 83 13.35 2.80 -7.29
N ALA A 84 13.37 3.91 -6.54
CA ALA A 84 14.19 5.07 -6.88
C ALA A 84 15.70 4.78 -6.85
N ALA A 85 16.13 3.84 -6.00
CA ALA A 85 17.51 3.37 -5.92
C ALA A 85 17.84 2.23 -6.89
N GLU A 86 16.90 1.84 -7.76
CA GLU A 86 17.05 0.74 -8.74
C GLU A 86 17.62 -0.55 -8.10
N GLN A 87 17.17 -0.88 -6.88
CA GLN A 87 17.60 -2.10 -6.19
C GLN A 87 17.19 -3.38 -6.94
N SER A 88 17.72 -4.53 -6.51
CA SER A 88 17.36 -5.82 -7.11
C SER A 88 15.86 -6.10 -7.08
N ILE A 89 15.38 -6.81 -8.10
CA ILE A 89 13.96 -7.11 -8.32
C ILE A 89 13.34 -7.80 -7.12
N ASP A 90 14.03 -8.79 -6.55
CA ASP A 90 13.55 -9.53 -5.39
C ASP A 90 13.23 -8.60 -4.21
N LYS A 91 14.06 -7.57 -3.98
CA LYS A 91 13.86 -6.59 -2.90
C LYS A 91 12.68 -5.66 -3.18
N ILE A 92 12.41 -5.34 -4.44
CA ILE A 92 11.27 -4.51 -4.86
C ILE A 92 9.99 -5.33 -4.76
N VAL A 93 9.98 -6.55 -5.30
CA VAL A 93 8.86 -7.49 -5.23
C VAL A 93 8.48 -7.78 -3.78
N GLN A 94 9.47 -8.07 -2.92
CA GLN A 94 9.23 -8.32 -1.51
C GLN A 94 8.63 -7.10 -0.79
N ALA A 95 9.13 -5.89 -1.06
CA ALA A 95 8.58 -4.67 -0.48
C ALA A 95 7.17 -4.34 -1.00
N ALA A 96 6.90 -4.62 -2.28
CA ALA A 96 5.58 -4.47 -2.88
C ALA A 96 4.58 -5.43 -2.26
N HIS A 97 4.99 -6.70 -2.09
CA HIS A 97 4.20 -7.74 -1.45
C HIS A 97 3.92 -7.43 0.02
N LEU A 98 4.92 -6.98 0.78
CA LEU A 98 4.73 -6.56 2.18
C LEU A 98 3.69 -5.43 2.30
N THR A 99 3.68 -4.50 1.34
CA THR A 99 2.68 -3.44 1.29
C THR A 99 1.27 -4.01 1.04
N ASP A 100 1.13 -5.03 0.20
CA ASP A 100 -0.15 -5.71 -0.01
C ASP A 100 -0.62 -6.50 1.22
N ILE A 101 0.31 -7.10 1.97
CA ILE A 101 0.01 -7.75 3.25
C ILE A 101 -0.58 -6.75 4.23
N TRP A 102 0.00 -5.54 4.37
CA TRP A 102 -0.55 -4.51 5.26
C TRP A 102 -1.94 -4.05 4.86
N ILE A 103 -2.19 -3.89 3.55
CA ILE A 103 -3.53 -3.58 3.02
C ILE A 103 -4.52 -4.70 3.38
N GLY A 104 -4.13 -5.96 3.16
CA GLY A 104 -4.95 -7.12 3.50
C GLY A 104 -5.24 -7.23 5.00
N LEU A 105 -4.23 -6.98 5.84
CA LEU A 105 -4.37 -6.98 7.29
C LEU A 105 -5.29 -5.86 7.77
N PHE A 106 -5.23 -4.68 7.15
CA PHE A 106 -6.14 -3.58 7.46
C PHE A 106 -7.61 -3.98 7.22
N PHE A 107 -7.90 -4.62 6.08
CA PHE A 107 -9.22 -5.18 5.81
C PHE A 107 -9.60 -6.26 6.85
N GLY A 108 -8.67 -7.18 7.12
CA GLY A 108 -8.87 -8.28 8.07
C GLY A 108 -9.20 -7.81 9.49
N ILE A 109 -8.58 -6.73 9.97
CA ILE A 109 -8.88 -6.14 11.28
C ILE A 109 -10.36 -5.73 11.35
N GLY A 110 -10.89 -5.08 10.32
CA GLY A 110 -12.31 -4.69 10.26
C GLY A 110 -13.24 -5.91 10.38
N VAL A 111 -12.96 -6.97 9.63
CA VAL A 111 -13.76 -8.21 9.66
C VAL A 111 -13.70 -8.89 11.04
N ILE A 112 -12.51 -9.02 11.63
CA ILE A 112 -12.33 -9.66 12.93
C ILE A 112 -13.04 -8.85 14.03
N TRP A 113 -12.89 -7.53 14.02
CA TRP A 113 -13.52 -6.69 15.03
C TRP A 113 -15.04 -6.70 14.93
N THR A 114 -15.57 -6.91 13.73
CA THR A 114 -17.01 -7.09 13.50
C THR A 114 -17.51 -8.37 14.14
N ALA A 115 -16.76 -9.47 14.01
CA ALA A 115 -17.09 -10.71 14.70
C ALA A 115 -17.07 -10.54 16.24
N ILE A 116 -16.07 -9.81 16.77
CA ILE A 116 -15.99 -9.49 18.20
C ILE A 116 -17.19 -8.65 18.65
N GLY A 117 -17.54 -7.61 17.90
CA GLY A 117 -18.67 -6.73 18.22
C GLY A 117 -20.01 -7.45 18.17
N MET A 118 -20.26 -8.27 17.14
CA MET A 118 -21.48 -9.08 17.05
C MET A 118 -21.58 -10.11 18.18
N ARG A 119 -20.48 -10.80 18.52
CA ARG A 119 -20.45 -11.73 19.64
C ARG A 119 -20.75 -11.02 20.96
N SER A 120 -20.15 -9.84 21.18
CA SER A 120 -20.35 -9.06 22.41
C SER A 120 -21.78 -8.57 22.52
N ALA A 121 -22.38 -8.13 21.41
CA ALA A 121 -23.77 -7.71 21.35
C ALA A 121 -24.74 -8.84 21.71
N LEU A 122 -24.52 -10.04 21.15
CA LEU A 122 -25.35 -11.21 21.45
C LEU A 122 -25.24 -11.63 22.92
N LEU A 123 -24.02 -11.65 23.47
CA LEU A 123 -23.81 -11.97 24.89
C LEU A 123 -24.44 -10.94 25.81
N PHE A 124 -24.36 -9.65 25.47
CA PHE A 124 -24.94 -8.58 26.28
C PHE A 124 -26.48 -8.56 26.21
N ALA A 125 -27.05 -8.85 25.05
CA ALA A 125 -28.50 -8.85 24.87
C ALA A 125 -29.18 -10.14 25.36
N LEU A 126 -28.53 -11.30 25.23
CA LEU A 126 -29.13 -12.62 25.44
C LEU A 126 -28.44 -13.46 26.52
N GLY A 127 -27.41 -12.95 27.20
CA GLY A 127 -26.58 -13.71 28.14
C GLY A 127 -27.33 -14.27 29.36
N ASP A 128 -28.46 -13.68 29.73
CA ASP A 128 -29.37 -14.19 30.76
C ASP A 128 -30.78 -14.44 30.16
N PRO A 129 -31.15 -15.71 29.92
CA PRO A 129 -32.43 -16.08 29.30
C PRO A 129 -33.66 -15.66 30.10
N GLU A 130 -33.58 -15.64 31.44
CA GLU A 130 -34.71 -15.23 32.28
C GLU A 130 -34.97 -13.72 32.17
N SER A 131 -33.90 -12.92 32.17
CA SER A 131 -34.04 -11.47 31.96
C SER A 131 -34.49 -11.17 30.52
N ALA A 132 -33.97 -11.88 29.53
CA ALA A 132 -34.30 -11.66 28.13
C ALA A 132 -35.77 -12.00 27.81
N ALA A 133 -36.32 -13.05 28.43
CA ALA A 133 -37.73 -13.42 28.28
C ALA A 133 -38.70 -12.42 28.94
N ARG A 134 -38.26 -11.70 29.97
CA ARG A 134 -39.06 -10.66 30.65
C ARG A 134 -38.98 -9.30 29.96
N LEU A 135 -37.94 -9.07 29.16
CA LEU A 135 -37.71 -7.80 28.45
C LEU A 135 -38.43 -7.78 27.11
N GLY A 136 -39.13 -6.69 26.82
CA GLY A 136 -39.78 -6.49 25.53
C GLY A 136 -38.76 -6.42 24.37
N ALA A 137 -39.20 -6.76 23.16
CA ALA A 137 -38.35 -6.85 21.97
C ALA A 137 -37.54 -5.56 21.69
N PHE A 138 -38.11 -4.39 21.97
CA PHE A 138 -37.40 -3.11 21.80
C PHE A 138 -36.17 -2.98 22.71
N VAL A 139 -36.27 -3.46 23.96
CA VAL A 139 -35.15 -3.39 24.91
C VAL A 139 -34.02 -4.33 24.49
N ILE A 140 -34.36 -5.49 23.93
CA ILE A 140 -33.37 -6.42 23.36
C ILE A 140 -32.65 -5.79 22.17
N LEU A 141 -33.37 -5.11 21.27
CA LEU A 141 -32.76 -4.39 20.15
C LEU A 141 -31.81 -3.29 20.62
N GLN A 142 -32.21 -2.51 21.63
CA GLN A 142 -31.35 -1.48 22.19
C GLN A 142 -30.07 -2.07 22.81
N ARG A 143 -30.20 -3.16 23.57
CA ARG A 143 -29.03 -3.89 24.10
C ARG A 143 -28.14 -4.46 23.01
N LEU A 144 -28.68 -4.97 21.91
CA LEU A 144 -27.88 -5.44 20.78
C LEU A 144 -27.09 -4.29 20.13
N VAL A 145 -27.73 -3.14 19.94
CA VAL A 145 -27.11 -1.93 19.41
C VAL A 145 -26.00 -1.43 20.33
N ASP A 146 -26.30 -1.24 21.62
CA ASP A 146 -25.37 -0.77 22.65
C ASP A 146 -24.26 -1.79 22.92
N GLY A 147 -24.57 -3.08 22.78
CA GLY A 147 -23.64 -4.20 22.98
C GLY A 147 -22.60 -4.36 21.86
N GLY A 148 -22.68 -3.56 20.80
CA GLY A 148 -21.58 -3.42 19.84
C GLY A 148 -21.92 -3.71 18.38
N ILE A 149 -23.19 -3.86 17.98
CA ILE A 149 -23.54 -4.01 16.56
C ILE A 149 -23.11 -2.80 15.74
N LEU A 150 -23.36 -1.58 16.20
CA LEU A 150 -22.97 -0.37 15.45
C LEU A 150 -21.45 -0.23 15.36
N LEU A 151 -20.74 -0.58 16.45
CA LEU A 151 -19.29 -0.59 16.46
C LEU A 151 -18.74 -1.63 15.47
N ALA A 152 -19.33 -2.83 15.43
CA ALA A 152 -19.00 -3.88 14.47
C ALA A 152 -19.14 -3.36 13.03
N LEU A 153 -20.30 -2.82 12.68
CA LEU A 153 -20.56 -2.31 11.32
C LEU A 153 -19.59 -1.19 10.93
N SER A 154 -19.35 -0.22 11.81
CA SER A 154 -18.41 0.88 11.57
C SER A 154 -16.98 0.37 11.32
N THR A 155 -16.51 -0.63 12.06
CA THR A 155 -15.17 -1.20 11.85
C THR A 155 -15.01 -1.92 10.51
N THR A 156 -16.05 -2.62 10.03
CA THR A 156 -16.05 -3.20 8.67
C THR A 156 -16.04 -2.12 7.60
N ILE A 157 -16.88 -1.09 7.74
CA ILE A 157 -16.94 0.00 6.75
C ILE A 157 -15.59 0.70 6.67
N PHE A 158 -14.99 1.03 7.82
CA PHE A 158 -13.69 1.67 7.89
C PHE A 158 -12.58 0.78 7.32
N GLY A 159 -12.55 -0.50 7.69
CA GLY A 159 -11.58 -1.47 7.15
C GLY A 159 -11.72 -1.67 5.64
N GLY A 160 -12.94 -1.74 5.14
CA GLY A 160 -13.26 -1.87 3.72
C GLY A 160 -12.83 -0.65 2.91
N ILE A 161 -13.37 0.53 3.25
CA ILE A 161 -13.07 1.77 2.55
C ILE A 161 -11.58 2.11 2.66
N GLY A 162 -11.01 2.03 3.87
CA GLY A 162 -9.60 2.32 4.11
C GLY A 162 -8.68 1.37 3.35
N GLY A 163 -8.98 0.07 3.34
CA GLY A 163 -8.21 -0.92 2.57
C GLY A 163 -8.24 -0.64 1.07
N TYR A 164 -9.39 -0.31 0.49
CA TYR A 164 -9.48 0.08 -0.93
C TYR A 164 -8.72 1.39 -1.20
N LEU A 165 -8.84 2.38 -0.31
CA LEU A 165 -8.12 3.63 -0.45
C LEU A 165 -6.60 3.41 -0.42
N MET A 166 -6.10 2.54 0.45
CA MET A 166 -4.68 2.18 0.49
C MET A 166 -4.21 1.53 -0.83
N ARG A 167 -5.04 0.69 -1.46
CA ARG A 167 -4.74 0.13 -2.80
C ARG A 167 -4.62 1.23 -3.85
N VAL A 168 -5.57 2.16 -3.86
CA VAL A 168 -5.55 3.31 -4.78
C VAL A 168 -4.31 4.18 -4.54
N ILE A 169 -3.99 4.47 -3.27
CA ILE A 169 -2.79 5.23 -2.89
C ILE A 169 -1.52 4.51 -3.38
N LYS A 170 -1.39 3.20 -3.17
CA LYS A 170 -0.25 2.42 -3.68
C LYS A 170 -0.15 2.50 -5.21
N ALA A 171 -1.28 2.31 -5.91
CA ALA A 171 -1.34 2.34 -7.37
C ALA A 171 -0.90 3.71 -7.93
N VAL A 172 -1.40 4.80 -7.36
CA VAL A 172 -1.04 6.16 -7.79
C VAL A 172 0.40 6.52 -7.41
N ALA A 173 0.84 6.18 -6.20
CA ALA A 173 2.15 6.57 -5.69
C ALA A 173 3.31 5.84 -6.37
N VAL A 174 3.12 4.57 -6.75
CA VAL A 174 4.21 3.69 -7.17
C VAL A 174 3.92 2.94 -8.47
N GLY A 175 2.67 2.82 -8.91
CA GLY A 175 2.28 1.99 -10.05
C GLY A 175 2.99 2.36 -11.35
N GLY A 176 3.13 3.66 -11.65
CA GLY A 176 3.82 4.12 -12.86
C GLY A 176 5.32 3.82 -12.85
N GLU A 177 5.99 3.98 -11.71
CA GLU A 177 7.42 3.68 -11.57
C GLU A 177 7.68 2.17 -11.63
N LEU A 178 6.81 1.38 -10.99
CA LEU A 178 6.90 -0.06 -10.95
C LEU A 178 6.67 -0.69 -12.33
N GLN A 179 5.67 -0.21 -13.08
CA GLN A 179 5.42 -0.65 -14.46
C GLN A 179 6.63 -0.38 -15.36
N ARG A 180 7.18 0.84 -15.32
CA ARG A 180 8.37 1.19 -16.11
C ARG A 180 9.57 0.33 -15.75
N TYR A 181 9.75 0.03 -14.47
CA TYR A 181 10.83 -0.83 -14.00
C TYR A 181 10.68 -2.27 -14.53
N TYR A 182 9.48 -2.85 -14.43
CA TYR A 182 9.20 -4.19 -14.98
C TYR A 182 9.33 -4.25 -16.50
N SER A 183 8.90 -3.22 -17.23
CA SER A 183 9.06 -3.17 -18.69
C SER A 183 10.53 -3.20 -19.12
N ARG A 184 11.41 -2.42 -18.46
CA ARG A 184 12.86 -2.47 -18.74
C ARG A 184 13.45 -3.85 -18.48
N LEU A 185 13.01 -4.49 -17.41
CA LEU A 185 13.49 -5.83 -17.07
C LEU A 185 13.03 -6.86 -18.12
N ALA A 186 11.77 -6.80 -18.54
CA ALA A 186 11.23 -7.70 -19.55
C ALA A 186 11.97 -7.56 -20.88
N GLU A 187 12.31 -6.34 -21.28
CA GLU A 187 13.16 -6.07 -22.45
C GLU A 187 14.55 -6.71 -22.29
N GLN A 188 15.23 -6.50 -21.15
CA GLN A 188 16.55 -7.09 -20.89
C GLN A 188 16.52 -8.62 -20.93
N HIS A 189 15.50 -9.23 -20.33
CA HIS A 189 15.35 -10.68 -20.33
C HIS A 189 15.10 -11.20 -21.75
N ASN A 190 14.23 -10.56 -22.52
CA ASN A 190 13.97 -10.93 -23.92
C ASN A 190 15.23 -10.84 -24.78
N THR A 191 16.02 -9.77 -24.65
CA THR A 191 17.29 -9.64 -25.37
C THR A 191 18.29 -10.72 -24.98
N ALA A 192 18.38 -11.07 -23.68
CA ALA A 192 19.26 -12.14 -23.21
C ALA A 192 18.85 -13.52 -23.77
N VAL A 193 17.54 -13.80 -23.81
CA VAL A 193 17.00 -15.04 -24.41
C VAL A 193 17.28 -15.07 -25.92
N GLN A 194 17.02 -13.99 -26.65
CA GLN A 194 17.30 -13.88 -28.08
C GLN A 194 18.78 -14.15 -28.37
N SER A 195 19.69 -13.50 -27.64
CA SER A 195 21.13 -13.72 -27.83
C SER A 195 21.58 -15.16 -27.56
N SER A 196 20.90 -15.86 -26.63
CA SER A 196 21.17 -17.27 -26.36
C SER A 196 20.67 -18.16 -27.50
N LEU A 197 19.52 -17.83 -28.09
CA LEU A 197 18.98 -18.52 -29.26
C LEU A 197 19.85 -18.31 -30.50
N ASP A 198 20.29 -17.08 -30.78
CA ASP A 198 21.19 -16.76 -31.90
C ASP A 198 22.52 -17.52 -31.77
N ARG A 199 23.02 -17.66 -30.54
CA ARG A 199 24.23 -18.44 -30.25
C ARG A 199 24.02 -19.94 -30.44
N ILE A 200 22.83 -20.47 -30.14
CA ILE A 200 22.49 -21.87 -30.42
C ILE A 200 22.38 -22.09 -31.93
N ASP A 201 21.69 -21.19 -32.64
CA ASP A 201 21.48 -21.29 -34.09
C ASP A 201 22.80 -21.22 -34.86
N SER A 202 23.68 -20.28 -34.53
CA SER A 202 25.02 -20.20 -35.12
C SER A 202 25.88 -21.44 -34.88
N HIS A 203 25.79 -22.06 -33.70
CA HIS A 203 26.51 -23.31 -33.41
C HIS A 203 25.92 -24.49 -34.21
N LEU A 204 24.59 -24.56 -34.35
CA LEU A 204 23.94 -25.58 -35.18
C LEU A 204 24.32 -25.43 -36.66
N GLN A 205 24.36 -24.20 -37.19
CA GLN A 205 24.81 -23.93 -38.55
C GLN A 205 26.27 -24.36 -38.76
N GLN A 206 27.16 -24.10 -37.81
CA GLN A 206 28.55 -24.56 -37.88
C GLN A 206 28.66 -26.09 -37.91
N ILE A 207 27.88 -26.79 -37.08
CA ILE A 207 27.86 -28.26 -37.08
C ILE A 207 27.33 -28.78 -38.41
N ASN A 208 26.24 -28.20 -38.92
CA ASN A 208 25.65 -28.60 -40.19
C ASN A 208 26.62 -28.40 -41.37
N HIS A 209 27.29 -27.24 -41.44
CA HIS A 209 28.30 -26.99 -42.47
C HIS A 209 29.52 -27.92 -42.34
N HIS A 210 29.92 -28.27 -41.11
CA HIS A 210 31.00 -29.22 -40.91
C HIS A 210 30.62 -30.64 -41.32
N GLN A 211 29.34 -31.03 -41.22
CA GLN A 211 28.84 -32.31 -41.72
C GLN A 211 28.73 -32.33 -43.25
N GLU A 212 28.16 -31.30 -43.87
CA GLU A 212 28.03 -31.17 -45.32
C GLU A 212 29.39 -31.24 -46.03
N ASN A 213 30.40 -30.55 -45.48
CA ASN A 213 31.78 -30.54 -46.01
C ASN A 213 32.53 -31.87 -45.72
N ARG A 214 32.03 -32.71 -44.80
CA ARG A 214 32.56 -34.05 -44.52
C ARG A 214 31.97 -35.11 -45.45
N ASP A 215 30.78 -34.86 -46.00
CA ASP A 215 30.09 -35.75 -46.93
C ASP A 215 30.46 -35.49 -48.41
N GLU A 216 30.90 -34.28 -48.78
CA GLU A 216 31.38 -33.93 -50.13
C GLU A 216 32.61 -34.73 -50.68
N PRO A 217 33.65 -35.10 -49.90
CA PRO A 217 34.81 -35.78 -50.47
C PRO A 217 34.54 -37.23 -50.92
N LEU A 218 33.43 -37.85 -50.51
CA LEU A 218 33.08 -39.22 -50.93
C LEU A 218 32.30 -39.27 -52.25
N ALA A 219 31.66 -38.18 -52.67
CA ALA A 219 30.91 -38.13 -53.93
C ALA A 219 31.83 -37.92 -55.15
N LEU A 220 32.87 -37.09 -55.02
CA LEU A 220 33.79 -36.79 -56.12
C LEU A 220 34.83 -37.90 -56.38
N THR A 221 35.02 -38.83 -55.44
CA THR A 221 35.96 -39.94 -55.61
C THR A 221 35.37 -41.11 -56.42
N ASN A 222 34.03 -41.17 -56.58
CA ASN A 222 33.34 -42.25 -57.30
C ASN A 222 32.95 -41.91 -58.75
N LEU A 223 33.27 -40.72 -59.26
CA LEU A 223 33.04 -40.33 -60.66
C LEU A 223 34.30 -40.37 -61.54
N GLN A 224 35.44 -40.86 -61.01
CA GLN A 224 36.70 -41.06 -61.75
C GLN A 224 37.12 -42.53 -61.91
N ARG A 225 36.21 -43.49 -61.69
CA ARG A 225 36.38 -44.89 -62.12
C ARG A 225 35.26 -45.27 -63.08
#